data_AF-A0A4P5SXC2-F1
#
_entry.id   AF-A0A4P5SXC2-F1
#
_cell.length_a   1.000
_cell.length_b   1.000
_cell.length_c   1.000
_cell.angle_alpha   90.00
_cell.angle_beta   90.00
_cell.angle_gamma   90.00
#
_symmetry.space_group_name_H-M   'P 1'
#
loop_
_entity.id
_entity.type
_entity.pdbx_description
1 polymer ?
#
loop_
_entity_poly.entity_id
_entity_poly.type
_entity_poly.pdbx_seq_one_letter_code
_entity_poly.pdbx_strand_id
1 'polypeptide(L)'
;MGDFYFFHLIFASQFFEMNAQQEYQQELEKIQQSDFKHNWVSSSGFLFYLQVGCLIAFMFGACSMLYTKRYEKIDVPVQESTLYTPKYK
;
A
#
# COMPACT_ATOMS: atom_id res chain seq x y z
N MET A 1 -57.18 -29.56 -15.50
CA MET A 1 -55.95 -30.13 -16.10
C MET A 1 -55.01 -29.08 -16.70
N GLY A 2 -55.48 -27.90 -17.15
CA GLY A 2 -54.62 -26.86 -17.73
C GLY A 2 -53.73 -26.09 -16.74
N ASP A 3 -54.20 -25.87 -15.51
CA ASP A 3 -53.48 -25.05 -14.51
C ASP A 3 -52.13 -25.63 -14.08
N PHE A 4 -51.99 -26.96 -14.12
CA PHE A 4 -50.74 -27.65 -13.76
C PHE A 4 -49.62 -27.39 -14.79
N TYR A 5 -49.96 -27.37 -16.08
CA TYR A 5 -49.00 -27.09 -17.15
C TYR A 5 -48.58 -25.61 -17.16
N PHE A 6 -49.52 -24.71 -16.85
CA PHE A 6 -49.22 -23.28 -16.77
C PHE A 6 -48.25 -22.97 -15.62
N PHE A 7 -48.46 -23.57 -14.45
CA PHE A 7 -47.56 -23.43 -13.31
C PHE A 7 -46.17 -24.01 -13.60
N HIS A 8 -46.10 -25.14 -14.31
CA HIS A 8 -44.84 -25.75 -14.73
C HIS A 8 -44.08 -24.90 -15.76
N LEU A 9 -44.78 -24.23 -16.68
CA LEU A 9 -44.16 -23.32 -17.65
C LEU A 9 -43.59 -22.07 -16.97
N ILE A 10 -44.31 -21.49 -16.01
CA ILE A 10 -43.83 -20.34 -15.22
C ILE A 10 -42.60 -20.73 -14.38
N PHE A 11 -42.64 -21.91 -13.76
CA PHE A 11 -41.51 -22.40 -12.99
C PHE A 11 -40.29 -22.67 -13.87
N ALA A 12 -40.49 -23.24 -15.07
CA ALA A 12 -39.42 -23.46 -16.03
C ALA A 12 -38.81 -22.15 -16.55
N SER A 13 -39.61 -21.10 -16.79
CA SER A 13 -39.09 -19.79 -17.20
C SER A 13 -38.30 -19.11 -16.07
N GLN A 14 -38.78 -19.18 -14.83
CA GLN A 14 -38.03 -18.67 -13.67
C GLN A 14 -36.74 -19.46 -13.41
N PHE A 15 -36.76 -20.77 -13.64
CA PHE A 15 -35.56 -21.61 -13.55
C PHE A 15 -34.52 -21.24 -14.62
N PHE A 16 -34.96 -20.95 -15.85
CA PHE A 16 -34.07 -20.52 -16.92
C PHE A 16 -33.41 -19.16 -16.63
N GLU A 17 -34.17 -18.18 -16.15
CA GLU A 17 -33.61 -16.88 -15.74
C GLU A 17 -32.61 -17.03 -14.58
N MET A 18 -32.91 -17.88 -13.60
CA MET A 18 -32.01 -18.13 -12.46
C MET A 18 -30.67 -18.75 -12.91
N ASN A 19 -30.69 -19.69 -13.85
CA ASN A 19 -29.46 -20.28 -14.40
C ASN A 19 -28.61 -19.26 -15.17
N ALA A 20 -29.25 -18.41 -15.98
CA ALA A 20 -28.55 -17.35 -16.72
C ALA A 20 -27.90 -16.32 -15.78
N GLN A 21 -28.58 -15.97 -14.67
CA GLN A 21 -27.99 -15.12 -13.64
C GLN A 21 -26.81 -15.80 -12.94
N GLN A 22 -26.89 -17.11 -12.69
CA GLN A 22 -25.80 -17.87 -12.06
C GLN A 22 -24.55 -17.94 -12.94
N GLU A 23 -24.68 -18.18 -14.24
CA GLU A 23 -23.53 -18.18 -15.18
C GLU A 23 -22.82 -16.83 -15.21
N TYR A 24 -23.58 -15.72 -15.24
CA TYR A 24 -23.02 -14.38 -15.19
C TYR A 24 -22.27 -14.10 -13.88
N GLN A 25 -22.83 -14.50 -12.73
CA GLN A 25 -22.14 -14.36 -11.44
C GLN A 25 -20.86 -15.20 -11.40
N GLN A 26 -20.85 -16.40 -11.98
CA GLN A 26 -19.66 -17.26 -12.06
C GLN A 26 -18.56 -16.67 -12.94
N GLU A 27 -18.91 -16.00 -14.05
CA GLU A 27 -17.94 -15.29 -14.88
C GLU A 27 -17.30 -14.13 -14.13
N LEU A 28 -18.10 -13.33 -13.42
CA LEU A 28 -17.61 -12.25 -12.57
C LEU A 28 -16.72 -12.77 -11.45
N GLU A 29 -17.13 -13.85 -10.77
CA GLU A 29 -16.33 -14.48 -9.72
C GLU A 29 -15.01 -15.04 -10.26
N LYS A 30 -14.99 -15.61 -11.47
CA LYS A 30 -13.77 -16.14 -12.09
C LYS A 30 -12.77 -15.03 -12.44
N ILE A 31 -13.25 -13.91 -12.98
CA ILE A 31 -12.44 -12.70 -13.26
C ILE A 31 -11.92 -12.11 -11.94
N GLN A 32 -12.77 -12.03 -10.93
CA GLN A 32 -12.43 -11.49 -9.62
C GLN A 32 -11.44 -12.39 -8.85
N GLN A 33 -11.54 -13.71 -9.00
CA GLN A 33 -10.62 -14.67 -8.39
C GLN A 33 -9.24 -14.69 -9.08
N SER A 34 -9.19 -14.47 -10.40
CA SER A 34 -7.91 -14.21 -11.09
C SER A 34 -7.27 -12.89 -10.64
N ASP A 35 -8.06 -11.87 -10.32
CA ASP A 35 -7.52 -10.53 -10.01
C ASP A 35 -7.16 -10.30 -8.54
N PHE A 36 -7.80 -10.94 -7.56
CA PHE A 36 -7.53 -10.65 -6.14
C PHE A 36 -6.77 -11.74 -5.38
N LYS A 37 -6.93 -13.01 -5.74
CA LYS A 37 -6.45 -14.14 -4.91
C LYS A 37 -5.16 -14.79 -5.43
N HIS A 38 -4.95 -14.82 -6.75
CA HIS A 38 -3.70 -15.31 -7.36
C HIS A 38 -2.57 -14.26 -7.31
N ASN A 39 -2.91 -12.98 -7.37
CA ASN A 39 -1.93 -11.89 -7.36
C ASN A 39 -1.40 -11.56 -5.94
N TRP A 40 -2.02 -12.02 -4.85
CA TRP A 40 -1.59 -11.62 -3.49
C TRP A 40 -0.24 -12.23 -3.07
N VAL A 41 -0.01 -13.51 -3.38
CA VAL A 41 1.27 -14.18 -3.10
C VAL A 41 2.37 -13.70 -4.05
N SER A 42 2.05 -13.46 -5.32
CA SER A 42 3.01 -12.86 -6.28
C SER A 42 3.29 -11.37 -5.99
N SER A 43 2.33 -10.63 -5.44
CA SER A 43 2.48 -9.21 -5.06
C SER A 43 3.32 -9.03 -3.80
N SER A 44 3.35 -10.01 -2.89
CA SER A 44 4.13 -9.92 -1.64
C SER A 44 5.63 -9.67 -1.86
N GLY A 45 6.24 -10.32 -2.85
CA GLY A 45 7.64 -10.10 -3.21
C GLY A 45 7.87 -8.71 -3.80
N PHE A 46 6.99 -8.25 -4.69
CA PHE A 46 7.08 -6.90 -5.28
C PHE A 46 6.96 -5.81 -4.20
N LEU A 47 5.98 -5.92 -3.32
CA LEU A 47 5.80 -4.99 -2.19
C LEU A 47 7.01 -5.03 -1.25
N PHE A 48 7.62 -6.20 -1.04
CA PHE A 48 8.84 -6.34 -0.24
C PHE A 48 10.03 -5.58 -0.83
N TYR A 49 10.25 -5.65 -2.14
CA TYR A 49 11.32 -4.90 -2.77
C TYR A 49 11.04 -3.39 -2.83
N LEU A 50 9.77 -3.00 -3.01
CA LEU A 50 9.36 -1.59 -3.01
C LEU A 50 9.59 -0.95 -1.64
N GLN A 51 9.17 -1.59 -0.54
CA GLN A 51 9.42 -1.08 0.80
C GLN A 51 10.92 -0.99 1.12
N VAL A 52 11.72 -2.00 0.74
CA VAL A 52 13.18 -1.98 0.96
C VAL A 52 13.83 -0.86 0.13
N GLY A 53 13.39 -0.67 -1.12
CA GLY A 53 13.81 0.45 -1.96
C GLY A 53 13.49 1.81 -1.35
N CYS A 54 12.28 1.99 -0.81
CA CYS A 54 11.87 3.20 -0.11
C CYS A 54 12.73 3.46 1.14
N LEU A 55 13.03 2.42 1.93
CA LEU A 55 13.88 2.54 3.12
C LEU A 55 15.31 2.95 2.76
N ILE A 56 15.89 2.36 1.72
CA ILE A 56 17.23 2.73 1.25
C ILE A 56 17.25 4.16 0.72
N ALA A 57 16.28 4.55 -0.10
CA ALA A 57 16.16 5.92 -0.61
C ALA A 57 16.02 6.94 0.54
N PHE A 58 15.22 6.63 1.56
CA PHE A 58 15.07 7.49 2.73
C PHE A 58 16.35 7.57 3.56
N MET A 59 17.03 6.45 3.79
CA MET A 59 18.29 6.41 4.54
C MET A 59 19.40 7.20 3.84
N PHE A 60 19.55 7.04 2.52
CA PHE A 60 20.51 7.83 1.74
C PHE A 60 20.14 9.32 1.70
N GLY A 61 18.86 9.64 1.55
CA GLY A 61 18.38 11.02 1.62
C GLY A 61 18.68 11.66 2.98
N ALA A 62 18.34 10.97 4.07
CA ALA A 62 18.61 11.42 5.43
C ALA A 62 20.11 11.57 5.72
N CYS A 63 20.92 10.58 5.35
CA CYS A 63 22.37 10.62 5.53
C CYS A 63 23.02 11.78 4.75
N SER A 64 22.57 12.02 3.50
CA SER A 64 23.07 13.12 2.67
C SER A 64 22.70 14.49 3.22
N MET A 65 21.49 14.65 3.77
CA MET A 65 21.07 15.89 4.40
C MET A 65 21.86 16.18 5.68
N LEU A 66 22.10 15.18 6.52
CA LEU A 66 22.96 15.32 7.70
C LEU A 66 24.43 15.59 7.33
N TYR A 67 24.93 15.01 6.23
CA TYR A 67 26.29 15.23 5.76
C TYR A 67 26.52 16.69 5.34
N THR A 68 25.53 17.33 4.72
CA THR A 68 25.64 18.71 4.25
C THR A 68 25.38 19.75 5.34
N LYS A 69 24.49 19.45 6.28
CA LYS A 69 24.16 20.33 7.42
C LYS A 69 25.03 20.01 8.63
N ARG A 70 26.35 20.06 8.47
CA ARG A 70 27.26 19.96 9.62
C ARG A 70 27.17 21.20 10.49
N TYR A 71 27.41 21.00 11.79
CA TYR A 71 27.52 22.10 12.74
C TYR A 71 28.68 23.02 12.33
N GLU A 72 28.34 24.23 11.91
CA GLU A 72 29.31 25.30 11.72
C GLU A 72 29.60 25.91 13.09
N LYS A 73 30.89 25.91 13.49
CA LYS A 73 31.30 26.48 14.78
C LYS A 73 30.99 27.98 14.75
N ILE A 74 29.95 28.38 15.49
CA ILE A 74 29.64 29.77 15.73
C ILE A 74 30.73 30.30 16.67
N ASP A 75 31.49 31.31 16.24
CA ASP A 75 32.34 32.09 17.16
C ASP A 75 31.44 32.97 18.02
N VAL A 76 30.89 32.37 19.06
CA VAL A 76 30.23 33.08 20.14
C VAL A 76 31.27 33.93 20.86
N PRO A 77 30.99 35.21 21.18
CA PRO A 77 31.86 36.02 22.01
C PRO A 77 31.93 35.37 23.40
N VAL A 78 32.99 34.63 23.65
CA VAL A 78 33.26 34.01 24.95
C VAL A 78 33.49 35.14 25.96
N GLN A 79 32.71 35.14 27.05
CA GLN A 79 32.93 36.08 28.14
C GLN A 79 34.31 35.85 28.74
N GLU A 80 35.09 36.92 28.93
CA GLU A 80 36.50 36.84 29.38
C GLU A 80 36.67 36.13 30.74
N SER A 81 35.61 36.06 31.55
CA SER A 81 35.57 35.36 32.83
C SER A 81 35.53 33.83 32.72
N THR A 82 35.14 33.27 31.57
CA THR A 82 35.12 31.83 31.33
C THR A 82 36.35 31.34 30.55
N LEU A 83 37.25 32.26 30.21
CA LEU A 83 38.50 31.94 29.52
C LEU A 83 39.46 31.26 30.50
N TYR A 84 39.92 30.04 30.15
CA TYR A 84 40.84 29.26 30.99
C TYR A 84 42.14 30.01 31.32
N THR A 85 42.57 30.89 30.41
CA THR A 85 43.69 31.81 30.64
C THR A 85 43.14 33.17 31.08
N PRO A 86 43.26 33.54 32.37
CA PRO A 86 42.81 34.84 32.84
C PRO A 86 43.65 35.95 32.19
N LYS A 87 42.98 36.98 31.66
CA LYS A 87 43.65 38.22 31.23
C LYS A 87 43.59 39.24 32.36
N TYR A 88 44.74 39.70 32.81
CA TYR A 88 44.86 40.77 33.79
C TYR A 88 45.03 42.11 33.06
N LYS A 89 44.38 43.17 33.57
CA LYS A 89 44.58 44.55 33.11
C LYS A 89 45.79 45.19 33.78
#